data_AF-A0A382LJC1-F1
#
_entry.id   AF-A0A382LJC1-F1
#
_cell.length_a   1.000
_cell.length_b   1.000
_cell.length_c   1.000
_cell.angle_alpha   90.00
_cell.angle_beta   90.00
_cell.angle_gamma   90.00
#
_symmetry.space_group_name_H-M   'P 1'
#
loop_
_entity.id
_entity.type
_entity.pdbx_description
1 polymer ?
#
loop_
_entity_poly.entity_id
_entity_poly.type
_entity_poly.pdbx_seq_one_letter_code
_entity_poly.pdbx_strand_id
1 'polypeptide(L)'
;DHPKFVGVRHVTHDEPDDDFIVRPGVLRGLKVLEKHGVPFDLLFHVRHLKHADRLARELPSLPMVIDHLAKPRIRDRSVDDWLPQLKAAARHENVFCKLSGMITEADWGNWKPADLKPYVDAALEHFGPGRCMYGSDWPVCELAGSYEQGHGALREVLGSLSSDESSEIFEGTARRFYRIAG
;
A
#
# COMPACT_ATOMS: atom_id res chain seq x y z
N ASP A 1 10.70 14.63 -22.17
CA ASP A 1 10.96 13.77 -20.99
C ASP A 1 10.36 14.37 -19.73
N HIS A 2 9.61 13.58 -18.97
CA HIS A 2 8.97 13.98 -17.71
C HIS A 2 9.59 13.18 -16.54
N PRO A 3 10.79 13.55 -16.06
CA PRO A 3 11.54 12.72 -15.11
C PRO A 3 10.86 12.54 -13.74
N LYS A 4 9.85 13.36 -13.43
CA LYS A 4 9.04 13.27 -12.21
C LYS A 4 7.78 12.41 -12.38
N PHE A 5 7.47 11.96 -13.59
CA PHE A 5 6.41 10.99 -13.82
C PHE A 5 6.96 9.60 -13.52
N VAL A 6 6.59 9.06 -12.36
CA VAL A 6 7.19 7.82 -11.81
C VAL A 6 6.18 6.69 -11.62
N GLY A 7 4.91 6.91 -11.93
CA GLY A 7 3.87 5.90 -11.75
C GLY A 7 2.50 6.39 -12.19
N VAL A 8 1.53 5.47 -12.19
CA VAL A 8 0.13 5.74 -12.54
C VAL A 8 -0.77 5.19 -11.44
N ARG A 9 -1.85 5.91 -11.16
CA ARG A 9 -2.93 5.46 -10.28
C ARG A 9 -4.28 5.70 -10.93
N HIS A 10 -5.19 4.74 -10.79
CA HIS A 10 -6.61 4.94 -11.05
C HIS A 10 -7.40 4.86 -9.74
N VAL A 11 -8.45 5.67 -9.59
CA VAL A 11 -9.30 5.72 -8.38
C VAL A 11 -10.27 4.53 -8.37
N THR A 12 -9.70 3.31 -8.39
CA THR A 12 -10.43 2.05 -8.58
C THR A 12 -11.49 1.85 -7.50
N HIS A 13 -11.24 2.32 -6.29
CA HIS A 13 -12.16 2.10 -5.19
C HIS A 13 -13.52 2.82 -5.29
N ASP A 14 -13.63 3.81 -6.19
CA ASP A 14 -14.85 4.57 -6.46
C ASP A 14 -15.58 4.07 -7.72
N GLU A 15 -15.00 3.09 -8.43
CA GLU A 15 -15.68 2.46 -9.57
C GLU A 15 -16.90 1.67 -9.08
N PRO A 16 -18.03 1.72 -9.80
CA PRO A 16 -19.26 1.03 -9.39
C PRO A 16 -19.17 -0.50 -9.48
N ASP A 17 -18.18 -1.02 -10.20
CA ASP A 17 -17.91 -2.45 -10.34
C ASP A 17 -16.64 -2.81 -9.57
N ASP A 18 -16.80 -3.60 -8.51
CA ASP A 18 -15.68 -4.09 -7.69
C ASP A 18 -14.62 -4.84 -8.54
N ASP A 19 -15.02 -5.44 -9.67
CA ASP A 19 -14.14 -6.18 -10.58
C ASP A 19 -13.57 -5.31 -11.73
N PHE A 20 -13.74 -3.97 -11.67
CA PHE A 20 -13.32 -3.04 -12.72
C PHE A 20 -11.86 -3.24 -13.17
N ILE A 21 -10.93 -3.37 -12.22
CA ILE A 21 -9.48 -3.40 -12.48
C ILE A 21 -9.05 -4.65 -13.28
N VAL A 22 -9.84 -5.72 -13.23
CA VAL A 22 -9.57 -6.97 -13.95
C VAL A 22 -10.36 -7.11 -15.24
N ARG A 23 -11.05 -6.06 -15.68
CA ARG A 23 -11.73 -6.04 -16.98
C ARG A 23 -10.71 -6.15 -18.11
N PRO A 24 -11.03 -6.84 -19.22
CA PRO A 24 -10.08 -7.04 -20.32
C PRO A 24 -9.51 -5.73 -20.90
N GLY A 25 -10.30 -4.65 -20.94
CA GLY A 25 -9.84 -3.34 -21.39
C GLY A 25 -8.79 -2.71 -20.47
N VAL A 26 -8.99 -2.83 -19.15
CA VAL A 26 -8.07 -2.31 -18.15
C VAL A 26 -6.79 -3.12 -18.13
N LEU A 27 -6.88 -4.45 -18.17
CA LEU A 27 -5.72 -5.34 -18.26
C LEU A 27 -4.85 -5.04 -19.50
N ARG A 28 -5.45 -4.69 -20.64
CA ARG A 28 -4.67 -4.24 -21.82
C ARG A 28 -3.88 -2.96 -21.54
N GLY A 29 -4.45 -2.01 -20.82
CA GLY A 29 -3.76 -0.78 -20.41
C GLY A 29 -2.62 -1.08 -19.43
N LEU A 30 -2.86 -1.94 -18.43
CA LEU A 30 -1.83 -2.34 -17.47
C LEU A 30 -0.67 -3.09 -18.13
N LYS A 31 -0.92 -3.89 -19.17
CA LYS A 31 0.15 -4.51 -20.00
C LYS A 31 1.05 -3.47 -20.69
N VAL A 32 0.52 -2.29 -21.03
CA VAL A 32 1.35 -1.19 -21.55
C VAL A 32 2.26 -0.67 -20.45
N LEU A 33 1.74 -0.45 -19.24
CA LEU A 33 2.57 -0.03 -18.10
C LEU A 33 3.66 -1.07 -17.79
N GLU A 34 3.32 -2.36 -17.82
CA GLU A 34 4.26 -3.46 -17.62
C GLU A 34 5.39 -3.43 -18.65
N LYS A 35 5.04 -3.32 -19.95
CA LYS A 35 6.02 -3.23 -21.05
C LYS A 35 7.02 -2.08 -20.87
N HIS A 36 6.58 -0.97 -20.29
CA HIS A 36 7.43 0.20 -20.04
C HIS A 36 8.01 0.24 -18.62
N GLY A 37 7.69 -0.76 -17.79
CA GLY A 37 8.09 -0.81 -16.39
C GLY A 37 7.64 0.41 -15.58
N VAL A 38 6.46 0.96 -15.89
CA VAL A 38 5.86 2.09 -15.17
C VAL A 38 5.06 1.53 -13.98
N PRO A 39 5.42 1.87 -12.72
CA PRO A 39 4.71 1.41 -11.54
C PRO A 39 3.22 1.77 -11.54
N PHE A 40 2.41 0.92 -10.92
CA PHE A 40 0.98 1.14 -10.73
C PHE A 40 0.57 1.08 -9.26
N ASP A 41 -0.15 2.09 -8.80
CA ASP A 41 -0.65 2.20 -7.44
C ASP A 41 -2.07 1.61 -7.36
N LEU A 42 -2.24 0.58 -6.54
CA LEU A 42 -3.50 -0.13 -6.33
C LEU A 42 -4.29 0.55 -5.20
N LEU A 43 -5.12 1.53 -5.56
CA LEU A 43 -6.04 2.20 -4.62
C LEU A 43 -7.28 1.33 -4.38
N PHE A 44 -7.18 0.46 -3.39
CA PHE A 44 -8.16 -0.59 -3.08
C PHE A 44 -8.85 -0.39 -1.73
N HIS A 45 -10.05 -0.97 -1.63
CA HIS A 45 -10.64 -1.39 -0.37
C HIS A 45 -10.39 -2.90 -0.19
N VAL A 46 -10.65 -3.44 1.01
CA VAL A 46 -10.54 -4.87 1.29
C VAL A 46 -11.25 -5.74 0.25
N ARG A 47 -12.45 -5.34 -0.20
CA ARG A 47 -13.22 -6.07 -1.22
C ARG A 47 -12.51 -6.18 -2.59
N HIS A 48 -11.65 -5.22 -2.92
CA HIS A 48 -10.86 -5.21 -4.16
C HIS A 48 -9.55 -6.00 -4.03
N LEU A 49 -9.05 -6.22 -2.81
CA LEU A 49 -7.72 -6.80 -2.56
C LEU A 49 -7.55 -8.20 -3.15
N LYS A 50 -8.65 -8.94 -3.34
CA LYS A 50 -8.70 -10.21 -4.09
C LYS A 50 -8.09 -10.12 -5.49
N HIS A 51 -8.08 -8.93 -6.10
CA HIS A 51 -7.53 -8.73 -7.43
C HIS A 51 -6.01 -8.58 -7.45
N ALA A 52 -5.36 -8.24 -6.34
CA ALA A 52 -3.91 -8.07 -6.31
C ALA A 52 -3.16 -9.36 -6.69
N ASP A 53 -3.58 -10.52 -6.15
CA ASP A 53 -3.04 -11.83 -6.53
C ASP A 53 -3.22 -12.12 -8.03
N ARG A 54 -4.42 -11.88 -8.55
CA ARG A 54 -4.73 -12.11 -9.96
C ARG A 54 -3.90 -11.21 -10.88
N LEU A 55 -3.83 -9.92 -10.58
CA LEU A 55 -3.05 -8.95 -11.35
C LEU A 55 -1.57 -9.32 -11.33
N ALA A 56 -1.01 -9.68 -10.18
CA ALA A 56 0.39 -10.07 -10.07
C ALA A 56 0.72 -11.33 -10.88
N ARG A 57 -0.19 -12.30 -10.93
CA ARG A 57 -0.03 -13.49 -11.78
C ARG A 57 -0.14 -13.18 -13.28
N GLU A 58 -1.03 -12.29 -13.67
CA GLU A 58 -1.25 -11.93 -15.08
C GLU A 58 -0.21 -10.93 -15.61
N LEU A 59 0.41 -10.16 -14.71
CA LEU A 59 1.37 -9.08 -15.00
C LEU A 59 2.60 -9.19 -14.07
N PRO A 60 3.36 -10.31 -14.15
CA PRO A 60 4.42 -10.60 -13.19
C PRO A 60 5.60 -9.62 -13.23
N SER A 61 5.71 -8.80 -14.29
CA SER A 61 6.77 -7.80 -14.42
C SER A 61 6.29 -6.37 -14.12
N LEU A 62 4.99 -6.15 -13.87
CA LEU A 62 4.46 -4.85 -13.51
C LEU A 62 4.71 -4.58 -12.02
N PRO A 63 5.49 -3.54 -11.64
CA PRO A 63 5.60 -3.14 -10.25
C PRO A 63 4.26 -2.58 -9.78
N MET A 64 3.71 -3.16 -8.73
CA MET A 64 2.45 -2.72 -8.13
C MET A 64 2.62 -2.43 -6.66
N VAL A 65 1.95 -1.39 -6.15
CA VAL A 65 1.96 -1.07 -4.73
C VAL A 65 0.54 -0.95 -4.21
N ILE A 66 0.23 -1.67 -3.14
CA ILE A 66 -1.05 -1.55 -2.44
C ILE A 66 -1.05 -0.25 -1.63
N ASP A 67 -1.94 0.66 -1.97
CA ASP A 67 -2.13 1.91 -1.23
C ASP A 67 -2.84 1.62 0.09
N HIS A 68 -2.36 2.24 1.17
CA HIS A 68 -2.99 2.26 2.50
C HIS A 68 -3.36 0.88 3.05
N LEU A 69 -2.53 -0.14 2.76
CA LEU A 69 -2.81 -1.54 3.08
C LEU A 69 -4.19 -2.02 2.55
N ALA A 70 -4.73 -1.41 1.50
CA ALA A 70 -6.09 -1.60 0.99
C ALA A 70 -7.19 -1.32 2.03
N LYS A 71 -6.95 -0.35 2.92
CA LYS A 71 -7.93 0.22 3.85
C LYS A 71 -8.59 -0.84 4.73
N PRO A 72 -7.82 -1.57 5.57
CA PRO A 72 -8.41 -2.53 6.49
C PRO A 72 -9.37 -1.84 7.46
N ARG A 73 -10.33 -2.59 8.01
CA ARG A 73 -11.31 -2.09 8.98
C ARG A 73 -10.67 -1.91 10.37
N ILE A 74 -9.78 -0.93 10.52
CA ILE A 74 -9.01 -0.68 11.75
C ILE A 74 -9.93 -0.30 12.90
N ARG A 75 -10.92 0.56 12.65
CA ARG A 75 -11.95 0.93 13.63
C ARG A 75 -12.63 -0.29 14.27
N ASP A 76 -12.91 -1.32 13.48
CA ASP A 76 -13.59 -2.54 13.92
C ASP A 76 -12.60 -3.60 14.45
N ARG A 77 -11.30 -3.31 14.44
CA ARG A 77 -10.20 -4.24 14.80
C ARG A 77 -10.26 -5.56 14.02
N SER A 78 -10.76 -5.52 12.78
CA SER A 78 -11.02 -6.70 11.95
C SER A 78 -9.87 -6.96 11.00
N VAL A 79 -9.32 -8.18 11.03
CA VAL A 79 -8.33 -8.68 10.07
C VAL A 79 -8.86 -9.78 9.14
N ASP A 80 -10.05 -10.30 9.40
CA ASP A 80 -10.52 -11.59 8.83
C ASP A 80 -10.61 -11.60 7.29
N ASP A 81 -11.21 -10.56 6.70
CA ASP A 81 -11.36 -10.48 5.24
C ASP A 81 -10.13 -9.88 4.53
N TRP A 82 -9.26 -9.24 5.32
CA TRP A 82 -8.12 -8.48 4.82
C TRP A 82 -6.83 -9.32 4.77
N LEU A 83 -6.49 -9.95 5.89
CA LEU A 83 -5.21 -10.63 6.05
C LEU A 83 -5.01 -11.78 5.04
N PRO A 84 -6.00 -12.66 4.76
CA PRO A 84 -5.82 -13.71 3.76
C PRO A 84 -5.50 -13.16 2.35
N GLN A 85 -6.15 -12.06 1.97
CA GLN A 85 -5.95 -11.43 0.65
C GLN A 85 -4.63 -10.67 0.58
N LEU A 86 -4.26 -9.98 1.67
CA LEU A 86 -2.95 -9.33 1.80
C LEU A 86 -1.82 -10.37 1.67
N LYS A 87 -1.96 -11.50 2.36
CA LYS A 87 -1.01 -12.63 2.29
C LYS A 87 -0.90 -13.20 0.89
N ALA A 88 -2.02 -13.34 0.18
CA ALA A 88 -2.00 -13.81 -1.19
C ALA A 88 -1.22 -12.84 -2.10
N ALA A 89 -1.47 -11.54 -1.98
CA ALA A 89 -0.75 -10.50 -2.72
C ALA A 89 0.76 -10.49 -2.39
N ALA A 90 1.12 -10.64 -1.12
CA ALA A 90 2.50 -10.58 -0.66
C ALA A 90 3.41 -11.72 -1.17
N ARG A 91 2.82 -12.82 -1.67
CA ARG A 91 3.55 -13.93 -2.30
C ARG A 91 4.23 -13.54 -3.61
N HIS A 92 3.81 -12.43 -4.22
CA HIS A 92 4.34 -11.97 -5.49
C HIS A 92 5.39 -10.88 -5.27
N GLU A 93 6.60 -11.09 -5.78
CA GLU A 93 7.74 -10.20 -5.57
C GLU A 93 7.53 -8.80 -6.17
N ASN A 94 6.70 -8.68 -7.21
CA ASN A 94 6.36 -7.42 -7.86
C ASN A 94 5.27 -6.62 -7.14
N VAL A 95 4.75 -7.11 -5.99
CA VAL A 95 3.76 -6.41 -5.17
C VAL A 95 4.39 -5.86 -3.89
N PHE A 96 4.18 -4.56 -3.68
CA PHE A 96 4.65 -3.75 -2.56
C PHE A 96 3.46 -3.26 -1.72
N CYS A 97 3.72 -2.72 -0.54
CA CYS A 97 2.69 -2.18 0.35
C CYS A 97 3.08 -0.81 0.90
N LYS A 98 2.17 0.15 0.89
CA LYS A 98 2.33 1.41 1.61
C LYS A 98 1.82 1.29 3.04
N LEU A 99 2.67 1.62 4.00
CA LEU A 99 2.32 1.87 5.40
C LEU A 99 1.84 3.33 5.52
N SER A 100 0.61 3.58 5.08
CA SER A 100 0.02 4.92 4.96
C SER A 100 -1.48 4.90 5.20
N GLY A 101 -2.11 6.07 5.41
CA GLY A 101 -3.58 6.22 5.45
C GLY A 101 -4.30 5.39 6.52
N MET A 102 -3.60 4.86 7.53
CA MET A 102 -4.21 3.97 8.52
C MET A 102 -5.07 4.72 9.55
N ILE A 103 -4.64 5.92 9.96
CA ILE A 103 -5.35 6.67 11.01
C ILE A 103 -6.76 7.09 10.57
N THR A 104 -6.99 7.28 9.27
CA THR A 104 -8.29 7.60 8.68
C THR A 104 -9.20 6.37 8.50
N GLU A 105 -8.67 5.16 8.66
CA GLU A 105 -9.45 3.92 8.70
C GLU A 105 -9.70 3.43 10.15
N ALA A 106 -9.09 4.13 11.13
CA ALA A 106 -9.26 3.90 12.57
C ALA A 106 -10.43 4.73 13.15
N ASP A 107 -10.61 4.70 14.49
CA ASP A 107 -11.51 5.63 15.17
C ASP A 107 -10.87 7.03 15.24
N TRP A 108 -11.33 7.97 14.40
CA TRP A 108 -10.74 9.30 14.25
C TRP A 108 -10.61 10.07 15.58
N GLY A 109 -11.50 9.81 16.55
CA GLY A 109 -11.48 10.51 17.84
C GLY A 109 -10.60 9.88 18.91
N ASN A 110 -10.28 8.57 18.79
CA ASN A 110 -9.73 7.79 19.92
C ASN A 110 -8.67 6.77 19.51
N TRP A 111 -8.23 6.75 18.25
CA TRP A 111 -7.20 5.82 17.82
C TRP A 111 -5.91 6.02 18.62
N LYS A 112 -5.19 4.92 18.84
CA LYS A 112 -3.84 4.90 19.41
C LYS A 112 -2.90 4.11 18.51
N PRO A 113 -1.57 4.33 18.58
CA PRO A 113 -0.59 3.56 17.80
C PRO A 113 -0.79 2.04 17.90
N ALA A 114 -1.15 1.54 19.09
CA ALA A 114 -1.44 0.13 19.32
C ALA A 114 -2.59 -0.45 18.46
N ASP A 115 -3.55 0.36 18.00
CA ASP A 115 -4.62 -0.11 17.11
C ASP A 115 -4.10 -0.33 15.67
N LEU A 116 -3.01 0.33 15.28
CA LEU A 116 -2.39 0.19 13.96
C LEU A 116 -1.43 -1.01 13.90
N LYS A 117 -0.86 -1.37 15.06
CA LYS A 117 0.20 -2.38 15.18
C LYS A 117 -0.12 -3.71 14.48
N PRO A 118 -1.31 -4.33 14.64
CA PRO A 118 -1.60 -5.61 13.99
C PRO A 118 -1.49 -5.57 12.46
N TYR A 119 -1.81 -4.42 11.85
CA TYR A 119 -1.80 -4.26 10.40
C TYR A 119 -0.39 -3.99 9.87
N VAL A 120 0.39 -3.19 10.60
CA VAL A 120 1.81 -2.95 10.29
C VAL A 120 2.62 -4.22 10.46
N ASP A 121 2.44 -4.96 11.57
CA ASP A 121 3.12 -6.23 11.83
C ASP A 121 2.85 -7.23 10.71
N ALA A 122 1.58 -7.40 10.31
CA ALA A 122 1.22 -8.32 9.22
C ALA A 122 1.79 -7.89 7.86
N ALA A 123 1.84 -6.58 7.57
CA ALA A 123 2.49 -6.10 6.36
C ALA A 123 3.99 -6.40 6.38
N LEU A 124 4.68 -6.14 7.48
CA LEU A 124 6.11 -6.44 7.61
C LEU A 124 6.41 -7.94 7.58
N GLU A 125 5.60 -8.77 8.24
CA GLU A 125 5.74 -10.23 8.25
C GLU A 125 5.68 -10.81 6.83
N HIS A 126 4.80 -10.29 5.98
CA HIS A 126 4.53 -10.88 4.67
C HIS A 126 5.25 -10.20 3.50
N PHE A 127 5.44 -8.89 3.54
CA PHE A 127 6.17 -8.16 2.50
C PHE A 127 7.67 -8.05 2.81
N GLY A 128 8.01 -7.93 4.09
CA GLY A 128 9.33 -7.52 4.55
C GLY A 128 9.56 -6.00 4.40
N PRO A 129 10.54 -5.44 5.12
CA PRO A 129 10.85 -4.01 5.09
C PRO A 129 11.23 -3.49 3.69
N GLY A 130 11.91 -4.31 2.88
CA GLY A 130 12.31 -3.95 1.51
C GLY A 130 11.17 -3.84 0.49
N ARG A 131 9.94 -4.21 0.87
CA ARG A 131 8.71 -4.04 0.07
C ARG A 131 7.61 -3.24 0.78
N CYS A 132 7.87 -2.74 1.98
CA CYS A 132 7.02 -1.77 2.67
C CYS A 132 7.61 -0.37 2.53
N MET A 133 6.77 0.62 2.29
CA MET A 133 7.19 2.02 2.22
C MET A 133 6.24 2.93 3.01
N TYR A 134 6.78 3.93 3.71
CA TYR A 134 5.99 4.94 4.40
C TYR A 134 5.29 5.88 3.41
N GLY A 135 4.09 6.34 3.79
CA GLY A 135 3.47 7.53 3.22
C GLY A 135 2.56 8.19 4.27
N SER A 136 2.51 9.52 4.29
CA SER A 136 1.69 10.24 5.28
C SER A 136 0.20 10.23 4.95
N ASP A 137 -0.14 10.14 3.65
CA ASP A 137 -1.49 10.42 3.14
C ASP A 137 -1.98 11.85 3.43
N TRP A 138 -1.05 12.80 3.60
CA TRP A 138 -1.39 14.22 3.73
C TRP A 138 -1.95 14.78 2.41
N PRO A 139 -2.99 15.65 2.43
CA PRO A 139 -3.65 16.23 3.61
C PRO A 139 -4.81 15.39 4.16
N VAL A 140 -5.12 14.22 3.59
CA VAL A 140 -6.27 13.39 4.02
C VAL A 140 -6.11 12.93 5.47
N CYS A 141 -4.88 12.66 5.92
CA CYS A 141 -4.59 12.28 7.31
C CYS A 141 -5.17 13.26 8.35
N GLU A 142 -5.26 14.56 8.02
CA GLU A 142 -5.76 15.63 8.89
C GLU A 142 -7.23 15.44 9.32
N LEU A 143 -7.98 14.54 8.67
CA LEU A 143 -9.32 14.13 9.12
C LEU A 143 -9.30 13.38 10.46
N ALA A 144 -8.19 12.70 10.79
CA ALA A 144 -8.05 11.87 11.98
C ALA A 144 -6.83 12.26 12.85
N GLY A 145 -5.90 13.08 12.36
CA GLY A 145 -4.77 13.59 13.12
C GLY A 145 -3.74 14.34 12.27
N SER A 146 -2.84 15.09 12.90
CA SER A 146 -1.80 15.84 12.20
C SER A 146 -0.78 14.92 11.53
N TYR A 147 -0.03 15.47 10.56
CA TYR A 147 1.14 14.81 10.00
C TYR A 147 2.08 14.23 11.07
N GLU A 148 2.44 15.00 12.12
CA GLU A 148 3.34 14.52 13.17
C GLU A 148 2.73 13.38 13.97
N GLN A 149 1.43 13.41 14.23
CA GLN A 149 0.73 12.34 14.96
C GLN A 149 0.75 11.03 14.16
N GLY A 150 0.40 11.08 12.87
CA GLY A 150 0.42 9.91 11.99
C GLY A 150 1.84 9.33 11.80
N HIS A 151 2.82 10.19 11.52
CA HIS A 151 4.22 9.81 11.38
C HIS A 151 4.80 9.23 12.69
N GLY A 152 4.54 9.89 13.82
CA GLY A 152 4.97 9.45 15.14
C GLY A 152 4.37 8.11 15.53
N ALA A 153 3.08 7.90 15.27
CA ALA A 153 2.40 6.64 15.52
C ALA A 153 3.02 5.49 14.73
N LEU A 154 3.32 5.67 13.44
CA LEU A 154 4.00 4.62 12.68
C LEU A 154 5.40 4.34 13.23
N ARG A 155 6.19 5.37 13.56
CA ARG A 155 7.51 5.17 14.18
C ARG A 155 7.43 4.40 15.49
N GLU A 156 6.45 4.70 16.33
CA GLU A 156 6.21 3.96 17.58
C GLU A 156 5.88 2.49 17.30
N VAL A 157 4.99 2.24 16.34
CA VAL A 157 4.58 0.88 15.94
C VAL A 157 5.72 0.06 15.37
N LEU A 158 6.56 0.66 14.52
CA LEU A 158 7.76 0.01 13.97
C LEU A 158 8.77 -0.32 15.08
N GLY A 159 8.78 0.44 16.17
CA GLY A 159 9.61 0.15 17.34
C GLY A 159 11.10 0.07 17.00
N SER A 160 11.75 -0.99 17.49
CA SER A 160 13.20 -1.21 17.37
C SER A 160 13.60 -2.00 16.12
N LEU A 161 13.11 -1.61 14.93
CA LEU A 161 13.72 -2.09 13.69
C LEU A 161 15.20 -1.70 13.62
N SER A 162 16.00 -2.49 12.91
CA SER A 162 17.38 -2.09 12.63
C SER A 162 17.41 -0.79 11.81
N SER A 163 18.54 -0.07 11.85
CA SER A 163 18.73 1.15 11.06
C SER A 163 18.47 0.91 9.56
N ASP A 164 18.84 -0.27 9.08
CA ASP A 164 18.75 -0.64 7.67
C ASP A 164 17.30 -0.88 7.29
N GLU A 165 16.55 -1.67 8.08
CA GLU A 165 15.12 -1.92 7.85
C GLU A 165 14.28 -0.64 7.95
N SER A 166 14.60 0.23 8.91
CA SER A 166 13.95 1.54 9.00
C SER A 166 14.26 2.40 7.78
N SER A 167 15.51 2.41 7.31
CA SER A 167 15.89 3.18 6.11
C SER A 167 15.20 2.64 4.85
N GLU A 168 14.97 1.33 4.79
CA GLU A 168 14.18 0.72 3.72
C GLU A 168 12.74 1.25 3.69
N ILE A 169 12.07 1.26 4.84
CA ILE A 169 10.66 1.69 4.93
C ILE A 169 10.51 3.19 4.65
N PHE A 170 11.38 4.04 5.19
CA PHE A 170 11.24 5.49 5.08
C PHE A 170 11.84 6.09 3.79
N GLU A 171 12.67 5.34 3.06
CA GLU A 171 13.33 5.87 1.86
C GLU A 171 13.57 4.78 0.79
N GLY A 172 14.34 3.75 1.13
CA GLY A 172 14.96 2.82 0.18
C GLY A 172 13.96 2.12 -0.73
N THR A 173 12.87 1.61 -0.15
CA THR A 173 11.82 0.90 -0.88
C THR A 173 11.13 1.81 -1.88
N ALA A 174 10.73 3.03 -1.49
CA ALA A 174 10.10 3.99 -2.40
C ALA A 174 11.06 4.42 -3.51
N ARG A 175 12.32 4.68 -3.17
CA ARG A 175 13.35 5.10 -4.14
C ARG A 175 13.57 4.04 -5.22
N ARG A 176 13.67 2.77 -4.84
CA ARG A 176 13.80 1.65 -5.79
C ARG A 176 12.53 1.42 -6.61
N PHE A 177 11.36 1.41 -5.96
CA PHE A 177 10.08 1.12 -6.62
C PHE A 177 9.75 2.17 -7.69
N TYR A 178 9.84 3.46 -7.35
CA TYR A 178 9.53 4.57 -8.25
C TYR A 178 10.72 5.03 -9.11
N ARG A 179 11.91 4.41 -8.96
CA ARG A 179 13.14 4.76 -9.68
C ARG A 179 13.54 6.23 -9.53
N ILE A 180 13.40 6.76 -8.31
CA ILE A 180 13.73 8.15 -7.99
C ILE A 180 15.26 8.26 -7.88
N ALA A 181 15.86 9.21 -8.63
CA ALA A 181 17.28 9.49 -8.51
C ALA A 181 17.60 10.13 -7.15
N GLY A 182 18.74 9.76 -6.57
CA GLY A 182 19.30 10.41 -5.38
C GLY A 182 19.95 11.75 -5.69
#